data_AF-A0AA89BVY6-F1
#
_entry.id   AF-A0AA89BVY6-F1
#
_cell.length_a   1.000
_cell.length_b   1.000
_cell.length_c   1.000
_cell.angle_alpha   90.00
_cell.angle_beta   90.00
_cell.angle_gamma   90.00
#
_symmetry.space_group_name_H-M   'P 1'
#
loop_
_entity.id
_entity.type
_entity.pdbx_description
1 polymer ?
#
loop_
_entity_poly.entity_id
_entity_poly.type
_entity_poly.pdbx_seq_one_letter_code
_entity_poly.pdbx_strand_id
1 'polypeptide(L)'
;MSDIDQKCADKIRLEAFMHRFLVFRGQDIPGEEQVRITSLLGSAHEETSTPGREKQNNILDKRLAFLSNDPKEGLLGNGVEGWHSDGNTIDTPHLFTLLYCKKASRLGPTLIVPLKEISDALSEDERNYLEKIHFVSGFNSSIVHPLLYKHPHRNDDTVFLALGSLSGQYLMESEEDGGRKLVQLSKDETQYVMDLLESKLLSANLIFALNYKPGDFLIMNNQAVAHIAGPGTQLPPEVVGVRLIHRSTVQGESKPSKEVKVNYKCAKFSPFDEGYCIFSLKDSVFYPRVGYFDSQPVARQRCKSFNKFADLAAIHSEEWNDLVKSIITEKGHPHWINASNPQGTDIFWGEEKGHFANWDPEQPNDHGGYEDCVVLGPFAKWYDLPCSGPKLHDKANMAPVIVWEDGIRKMLNVYPLCGVPQKHLHIDIDL
;
A
#
# COMPACT_ATOMS: atom_id res chain seq x y z
N MET A 1 9.44 -18.89 -14.71
CA MET A 1 8.08 -18.33 -14.57
C MET A 1 7.12 -18.79 -15.66
N SER A 2 7.53 -19.71 -16.54
CA SER A 2 6.56 -20.47 -17.33
C SER A 2 5.65 -21.25 -16.38
N ASP A 3 4.35 -21.28 -16.66
CA ASP A 3 3.33 -22.04 -15.91
C ASP A 3 2.86 -21.44 -14.57
N ILE A 4 2.96 -20.12 -14.37
CA ILE A 4 2.31 -19.50 -13.19
C ILE A 4 0.77 -19.53 -13.31
N ASP A 5 0.11 -19.96 -12.23
CA ASP A 5 -1.33 -19.90 -12.04
C ASP A 5 -1.76 -18.65 -11.24
N GLN A 6 -3.07 -18.43 -11.08
CA GLN A 6 -3.59 -17.28 -10.33
C GLN A 6 -3.12 -17.28 -8.88
N LYS A 7 -3.07 -18.44 -8.21
CA LYS A 7 -2.64 -18.55 -6.82
C LYS A 7 -1.18 -18.13 -6.63
N CYS A 8 -0.31 -18.47 -7.58
CA CYS A 8 1.08 -18.01 -7.60
C CYS A 8 1.15 -16.50 -7.88
N ALA A 9 0.37 -15.99 -8.83
CA ALA A 9 0.31 -14.56 -9.14
C ALA A 9 -0.16 -13.73 -7.93
N ASP A 10 -1.17 -14.19 -7.19
CA ASP A 10 -1.65 -13.52 -5.96
C ASP A 10 -0.54 -13.41 -4.91
N LYS A 11 0.29 -14.46 -4.76
CA LYS A 11 1.46 -14.42 -3.89
C LYS A 11 2.53 -13.45 -4.39
N ILE A 12 2.85 -13.48 -5.68
CA ILE A 12 3.81 -12.55 -6.29
C ILE A 12 3.35 -11.10 -6.07
N ARG A 13 2.06 -10.83 -6.27
CA ARG A 13 1.44 -9.53 -6.03
C ARG A 13 1.60 -9.08 -4.57
N LEU A 14 1.32 -9.96 -3.61
CA LEU A 14 1.49 -9.67 -2.18
C LEU A 14 2.96 -9.41 -1.81
N GLU A 15 3.89 -10.22 -2.32
CA GLU A 15 5.32 -10.05 -2.13
C GLU A 15 5.83 -8.75 -2.78
N ALA A 16 5.29 -8.35 -3.93
CA ALA A 16 5.62 -7.08 -4.58
C ALA A 16 5.11 -5.87 -3.77
N PHE A 17 3.94 -5.96 -3.12
CA PHE A 17 3.52 -4.95 -2.14
C PHE A 17 4.42 -4.93 -0.91
N MET A 18 4.85 -6.09 -0.41
CA MET A 18 5.71 -6.20 0.77
C MET A 18 7.10 -5.61 0.52
N HIS A 19 7.74 -6.04 -0.57
CA HIS A 19 9.14 -5.77 -0.89
C HIS A 19 9.33 -4.60 -1.86
N ARG A 20 8.22 -3.99 -2.34
CA ARG A 20 8.17 -2.85 -3.28
C ARG A 20 8.61 -3.19 -4.71
N PHE A 21 9.55 -4.12 -4.89
CA PHE A 21 9.85 -4.73 -6.17
C PHE A 21 10.43 -6.14 -6.00
N LEU A 22 10.35 -6.95 -7.05
CA LEU A 22 10.86 -8.32 -7.11
C LEU A 22 11.69 -8.50 -8.37
N VAL A 23 12.83 -9.20 -8.26
CA VAL A 23 13.68 -9.54 -9.41
C VAL A 23 13.81 -11.06 -9.51
N PHE A 24 13.28 -11.63 -10.60
CA PHE A 24 13.43 -13.04 -10.94
C PHE A 24 14.57 -13.16 -11.96
N ARG A 25 15.64 -13.88 -11.60
CA ARG A 25 16.84 -14.00 -12.43
C ARG A 25 16.74 -15.19 -13.38
N GLY A 26 17.37 -15.09 -14.55
CA GLY A 26 17.56 -16.23 -15.47
C GLY A 26 16.26 -16.84 -16.01
N GLN A 27 15.27 -16.00 -16.29
CA GLN A 27 14.01 -16.39 -16.90
C GLN A 27 14.12 -16.44 -18.42
N ASP A 28 13.27 -17.24 -19.06
CA ASP A 28 12.99 -17.15 -20.50
C ASP A 28 11.49 -16.94 -20.67
N ILE A 29 11.10 -15.68 -20.93
CA ILE A 29 9.71 -15.25 -20.99
C ILE A 29 9.44 -14.68 -22.37
N PRO A 30 8.71 -15.42 -23.23
CA PRO A 30 8.16 -14.87 -24.47
C PRO A 30 7.22 -13.70 -24.21
N GLY A 31 7.02 -12.82 -25.20
CA GLY A 31 6.16 -11.64 -25.03
C GLY A 31 4.72 -12.00 -24.63
N GLU A 32 4.12 -13.00 -25.28
CA GLU A 32 2.79 -13.50 -24.94
C GLU A 32 2.67 -13.98 -23.48
N GLU A 33 3.72 -14.63 -22.97
CA GLU A 33 3.78 -15.10 -21.59
C GLU A 33 3.94 -13.94 -20.61
N GLN A 34 4.75 -12.93 -20.95
CA GLN A 34 4.85 -11.70 -20.15
C GLN A 34 3.49 -11.00 -20.03
N VAL A 35 2.73 -10.90 -21.13
CA VAL A 35 1.39 -10.32 -21.11
C VAL A 35 0.43 -11.17 -20.29
N ARG A 36 0.48 -12.50 -20.42
CA ARG A 36 -0.33 -13.43 -19.61
C ARG A 36 -0.05 -13.26 -18.12
N ILE A 37 1.22 -13.20 -17.72
CA ILE A 37 1.65 -12.93 -16.33
C ILE A 37 1.11 -11.57 -15.87
N THR A 38 1.21 -10.54 -16.71
CA THR A 38 0.66 -9.20 -16.42
C THR A 38 -0.84 -9.28 -16.15
N SER A 39 -1.59 -10.01 -16.97
CA SER A 39 -3.03 -10.21 -16.82
C SER A 39 -3.43 -11.01 -15.57
N LEU A 40 -2.57 -11.89 -15.05
CA LEU A 40 -2.82 -12.57 -13.76
C LEU A 40 -2.59 -11.64 -12.56
N LEU A 41 -1.68 -10.67 -12.68
CA LEU A 41 -1.38 -9.70 -11.62
C LEU A 41 -2.40 -8.55 -11.57
N GLY A 42 -3.17 -8.35 -12.63
CA GLY A 42 -4.28 -7.39 -12.72
C GLY A 42 -4.60 -7.03 -14.18
N SER A 43 -5.41 -5.99 -14.39
CA SER A 43 -5.76 -5.53 -15.73
C SER A 43 -4.53 -5.03 -16.51
N ALA A 44 -4.19 -5.67 -17.63
CA ALA A 44 -3.04 -5.27 -18.44
C ALA A 44 -3.33 -3.95 -19.18
N HIS A 45 -2.37 -3.03 -19.15
CA HIS A 45 -2.42 -1.73 -19.83
C HIS A 45 -2.04 -1.85 -21.31
N GLU A 46 -2.63 -1.01 -22.17
CA GLU A 46 -2.24 -0.89 -23.58
C GLU A 46 -1.04 0.07 -23.70
N GLU A 47 0.18 -0.49 -23.74
CA GLU A 47 1.43 0.27 -23.83
C GLU A 47 1.48 1.24 -25.03
N THR A 48 0.85 0.89 -26.15
CA THR A 48 0.80 1.76 -27.34
C THR A 48 -0.05 3.02 -27.16
N SER A 49 -0.91 3.06 -26.13
CA SER A 49 -1.70 4.27 -25.81
C SER A 49 -0.90 5.31 -25.04
N THR A 50 0.29 4.95 -24.53
CA THR A 50 1.16 5.89 -23.81
C THR A 50 1.81 6.87 -24.82
N PRO A 51 1.82 8.19 -24.52
CA PRO A 51 2.40 9.17 -25.42
C PRO A 51 3.83 8.83 -25.85
N GLY A 52 4.09 8.84 -27.16
CA GLY A 52 5.40 8.54 -27.75
C GLY A 52 5.65 7.06 -28.06
N ARG A 53 4.71 6.16 -27.71
CA ARG A 53 4.82 4.71 -27.97
C ARG A 53 4.05 4.21 -29.20
N GLU A 54 3.27 5.08 -29.83
CA GLU A 54 2.45 4.77 -31.02
C GLU A 54 3.27 4.36 -32.26
N LYS A 55 4.58 4.65 -32.27
CA LYS A 55 5.47 4.48 -33.43
C LYS A 55 6.25 3.16 -33.47
N GLN A 56 6.02 2.26 -32.51
CA GLN A 56 6.69 0.95 -32.53
C GLN A 56 6.15 0.10 -33.69
N ASN A 57 7.00 -0.14 -34.69
CA ASN A 57 6.68 -1.01 -35.81
C ASN A 57 6.59 -2.49 -35.36
N ASN A 58 5.70 -3.27 -35.97
CA ASN A 58 5.58 -4.74 -35.79
C ASN A 58 5.24 -5.24 -34.38
N ILE A 59 4.55 -4.44 -33.55
CA ILE A 59 3.97 -4.96 -32.30
C ILE A 59 2.85 -5.95 -32.62
N LEU A 60 3.02 -7.21 -32.19
CA LEU A 60 1.98 -8.24 -32.26
C LEU A 60 0.93 -8.08 -31.14
N ASP A 61 1.33 -7.57 -29.96
CA ASP A 61 0.45 -7.31 -28.82
C ASP A 61 0.68 -5.91 -28.25
N LYS A 62 -0.33 -5.05 -28.37
CA LYS A 62 -0.30 -3.64 -27.95
C LYS A 62 -0.03 -3.41 -26.46
N ARG A 63 -0.09 -4.46 -25.64
CA ARG A 63 0.21 -4.45 -24.21
C ARG A 63 1.70 -4.64 -23.90
N LEU A 64 2.54 -4.71 -24.94
CA LEU A 64 4.00 -4.74 -24.82
C LEU A 64 4.62 -3.49 -25.44
N ALA A 65 5.65 -2.98 -24.76
CA ALA A 65 6.57 -2.00 -25.31
C ALA A 65 7.99 -2.56 -25.35
N PHE A 66 8.70 -2.34 -26.45
CA PHE A 66 10.11 -2.67 -26.61
C PHE A 66 10.95 -1.42 -26.39
N LEU A 67 11.74 -1.38 -25.31
CA LEU A 67 12.59 -0.25 -24.94
C LEU A 67 14.05 -0.61 -25.21
N SER A 68 14.75 0.20 -26.00
CA SER A 68 16.08 -0.13 -26.49
C SER A 68 17.00 1.08 -26.62
N ASN A 69 18.32 0.83 -26.66
CA ASN A 69 19.31 1.82 -27.11
C ASN A 69 19.65 1.68 -28.61
N ASP A 70 19.08 0.68 -29.29
CA ASP A 70 19.15 0.47 -30.72
C ASP A 70 17.77 0.71 -31.35
N PRO A 71 17.60 1.71 -32.24
CA PRO A 71 16.31 2.01 -32.87
C PRO A 71 15.78 0.87 -33.76
N LYS A 72 16.62 -0.10 -34.14
CA LYS A 72 16.18 -1.30 -34.87
C LYS A 72 15.48 -2.31 -33.96
N GLU A 73 15.70 -2.22 -32.66
CA GLU A 73 15.25 -3.21 -31.67
C GLU A 73 14.11 -2.65 -30.78
N GLY A 74 13.98 -1.33 -30.63
CA GLY A 74 12.93 -0.72 -29.82
C GLY A 74 13.00 0.81 -29.73
N LEU A 75 12.18 1.39 -28.86
CA LEU A 75 12.13 2.84 -28.63
C LEU A 75 13.32 3.36 -27.85
N LEU A 76 13.89 4.44 -28.36
CA LEU A 76 14.93 5.24 -27.71
C LEU A 76 14.33 6.20 -26.67
N GLY A 77 15.16 6.69 -25.75
CA GLY A 77 14.86 7.85 -24.90
C GLY A 77 13.71 7.64 -23.91
N ASN A 78 13.32 6.40 -23.61
CA ASN A 78 12.25 6.09 -22.66
C ASN A 78 12.83 5.86 -21.25
N GLY A 79 12.19 6.46 -20.24
CA GLY A 79 12.54 6.31 -18.83
C GLY A 79 13.70 7.20 -18.36
N VAL A 80 14.11 8.19 -19.16
CA VAL A 80 15.20 9.15 -18.87
C VAL A 80 14.69 10.57 -18.59
N GLU A 81 13.38 10.78 -18.61
CA GLU A 81 12.71 12.08 -18.54
C GLU A 81 12.84 12.75 -17.16
N GLY A 82 13.11 11.95 -16.12
CA GLY A 82 13.24 12.34 -14.73
C GLY A 82 12.94 11.16 -13.80
N TRP A 83 13.17 11.31 -12.50
CA TRP A 83 12.73 10.32 -11.51
C TRP A 83 11.21 10.24 -11.49
N HIS A 84 10.64 9.04 -11.64
CA HIS A 84 9.19 8.90 -11.74
C HIS A 84 8.63 7.58 -11.24
N SER A 85 7.35 7.64 -10.89
CA SER A 85 6.44 6.50 -10.81
C SER A 85 5.62 6.45 -12.09
N ASP A 86 5.50 5.28 -12.70
CA ASP A 86 4.74 5.12 -13.94
C ASP A 86 3.23 5.41 -13.74
N GLY A 87 2.59 5.99 -14.76
CA GLY A 87 1.16 6.32 -14.73
C GLY A 87 0.85 7.76 -14.33
N ASN A 88 1.84 8.65 -14.46
CA ASN A 88 1.74 10.10 -14.20
C ASN A 88 0.94 10.89 -15.26
N THR A 89 0.37 10.23 -16.26
CA THR A 89 -0.43 10.83 -17.34
C THR A 89 -1.88 10.35 -17.35
N ILE A 90 -2.25 9.54 -16.35
CA ILE A 90 -3.59 8.97 -16.19
C ILE A 90 -4.11 9.20 -14.77
N ASP A 91 -5.43 9.13 -14.66
CA ASP A 91 -6.18 9.36 -13.41
C ASP A 91 -5.90 8.29 -12.34
N THR A 92 -5.62 7.07 -12.78
CA THR A 92 -5.39 5.92 -11.90
C THR A 92 -4.01 5.37 -12.21
N PRO A 93 -2.95 5.86 -11.54
CA PRO A 93 -1.56 5.52 -11.83
C PRO A 93 -1.34 4.02 -11.79
N HIS A 94 -0.48 3.53 -12.68
CA HIS A 94 -0.23 2.11 -12.85
C HIS A 94 0.19 1.44 -11.54
N LEU A 95 -0.28 0.21 -11.33
CA LEU A 95 0.02 -0.54 -10.12
C LEU A 95 1.41 -1.18 -10.18
N PHE A 96 1.65 -1.97 -11.23
CA PHE A 96 2.92 -2.65 -11.45
C PHE A 96 3.50 -2.34 -12.81
N THR A 97 4.81 -2.08 -12.87
CA THR A 97 5.59 -2.13 -14.11
C THR A 97 6.42 -3.40 -14.12
N LEU A 98 6.33 -4.16 -15.21
CA LEU A 98 7.05 -5.40 -15.41
C LEU A 98 8.08 -5.20 -16.52
N LEU A 99 9.36 -5.42 -16.22
CA LEU A 99 10.48 -5.25 -17.14
C LEU A 99 11.23 -6.57 -17.33
N TYR A 100 11.17 -7.13 -18.53
CA TYR A 100 11.94 -8.30 -18.94
C TYR A 100 13.17 -7.90 -19.73
N CYS A 101 14.36 -8.20 -19.22
CA CYS A 101 15.62 -7.92 -19.90
C CYS A 101 15.96 -9.03 -20.90
N LYS A 102 15.67 -8.81 -22.18
CA LYS A 102 16.04 -9.74 -23.26
C LYS A 102 17.52 -9.62 -23.63
N LYS A 103 18.04 -8.39 -23.70
CA LYS A 103 19.46 -8.09 -23.94
C LYS A 103 19.94 -7.06 -22.91
N ALA A 104 21.05 -7.34 -22.23
CA ALA A 104 21.61 -6.46 -21.21
C ALA A 104 22.86 -5.73 -21.74
N SER A 105 22.88 -4.41 -21.64
CA SER A 105 24.07 -3.61 -21.90
C SER A 105 24.95 -3.48 -20.65
N ARG A 106 26.25 -3.20 -20.84
CA ARG A 106 27.25 -3.14 -19.76
C ARG A 106 27.04 -2.00 -18.76
N LEU A 107 26.41 -0.90 -19.17
CA LEU A 107 26.23 0.32 -18.37
C LEU A 107 24.77 0.78 -18.32
N GLY A 108 23.81 -0.14 -18.41
CA GLY A 108 22.39 0.19 -18.54
C GLY A 108 21.50 -0.17 -17.34
N PRO A 109 21.81 0.26 -16.10
CA PRO A 109 20.98 -0.09 -14.95
C PRO A 109 19.62 0.62 -14.99
N THR A 110 18.65 0.07 -14.26
CA THR A 110 17.51 0.85 -13.75
C THR A 110 17.85 1.27 -12.32
N LEU A 111 17.76 2.56 -12.02
CA LEU A 111 17.91 3.09 -10.67
C LEU A 111 16.52 3.16 -10.02
N ILE A 112 16.40 2.73 -8.77
CA ILE A 112 15.13 2.61 -8.05
C ILE A 112 15.31 3.23 -6.66
N VAL A 113 14.31 3.98 -6.21
CA VAL A 113 14.27 4.64 -4.90
C VAL A 113 12.91 4.39 -4.23
N PRO A 114 12.86 4.16 -2.92
CA PRO A 114 11.63 3.87 -2.23
C PRO A 114 10.92 5.15 -1.77
N LEU A 115 9.63 5.27 -2.08
CA LEU A 115 8.86 6.51 -1.86
C LEU A 115 8.52 6.78 -0.40
N LYS A 116 8.35 5.72 0.40
CA LYS A 116 8.07 5.84 1.84
C LYS A 116 9.21 6.56 2.56
N GLU A 117 10.45 6.14 2.33
CA GLU A 117 11.63 6.73 2.96
C GLU A 117 11.87 8.16 2.51
N ILE A 118 11.50 8.51 1.27
CA ILE A 118 11.51 9.90 0.81
C ILE A 118 10.51 10.74 1.60
N SER A 119 9.29 10.21 1.81
CA SER A 119 8.27 10.88 2.63
C SER A 119 8.70 11.02 4.10
N ASP A 120 9.37 10.02 4.65
CA ASP A 120 9.87 10.03 6.04
C ASP A 120 11.04 10.98 6.26
N ALA A 121 11.81 11.28 5.21
CA ALA A 121 12.94 12.21 5.26
C ALA A 121 12.52 13.70 5.25
N LEU A 122 11.22 13.96 5.12
CA LEU A 122 10.67 15.32 5.20
C LEU A 122 10.66 15.81 6.65
N SER A 123 11.12 17.03 6.87
CA SER A 123 10.89 17.74 8.14
C SER A 123 9.39 18.02 8.33
N GLU A 124 9.00 18.37 9.55
CA GLU A 124 7.60 18.73 9.84
C GLU A 124 7.13 19.92 8.99
N ASP A 125 7.97 20.95 8.83
CA ASP A 125 7.66 22.12 7.99
C ASP A 125 7.54 21.75 6.50
N GLU A 126 8.45 20.92 6.00
CA GLU A 126 8.42 20.44 4.61
C GLU A 126 7.16 19.61 4.36
N ARG A 127 6.81 18.70 5.29
CA ARG A 127 5.59 17.89 5.22
C ARG A 127 4.35 18.78 5.22
N ASN A 128 4.23 19.71 6.17
CA ASN A 128 3.09 20.63 6.26
C ASN A 128 2.92 21.49 4.99
N TYR A 129 4.03 21.86 4.36
CA TYR A 129 4.03 22.57 3.08
C TYR A 129 3.58 21.65 1.93
N LEU A 130 4.23 20.51 1.76
CA LEU A 130 3.99 19.57 0.66
C LEU A 130 2.61 18.88 0.73
N GLU A 131 2.02 18.75 1.93
CA GLU A 131 0.65 18.26 2.09
C GLU A 131 -0.36 19.12 1.34
N LYS A 132 -0.10 20.42 1.16
CA LYS A 132 -0.98 21.33 0.42
C LYS A 132 -0.77 21.26 -1.10
N ILE A 133 0.32 20.63 -1.54
CA ILE A 133 0.73 20.62 -2.94
C ILE A 133 0.06 19.47 -3.70
N HIS A 134 -0.31 19.74 -4.94
CA HIS A 134 -0.78 18.77 -5.91
C HIS A 134 0.14 18.74 -7.12
N PHE A 135 0.55 17.53 -7.49
CA PHE A 135 1.18 17.24 -8.76
C PHE A 135 0.20 17.55 -9.91
N VAL A 136 0.75 18.06 -11.01
CA VAL A 136 0.04 18.21 -12.29
C VAL A 136 0.88 17.54 -13.37
N SER A 137 0.25 16.72 -14.22
CA SER A 137 0.98 16.05 -15.30
C SER A 137 1.49 17.03 -16.35
N GLY A 138 2.74 16.87 -16.76
CA GLY A 138 3.36 17.65 -17.84
C GLY A 138 2.76 17.37 -19.23
N PHE A 139 2.12 16.21 -19.42
CA PHE A 139 1.52 15.80 -20.69
C PHE A 139 0.00 15.94 -20.73
N ASN A 140 -0.65 16.10 -19.56
CA ASN A 140 -2.10 16.28 -19.47
C ASN A 140 -2.46 17.06 -18.20
N SER A 141 -2.64 18.38 -18.31
CA SER A 141 -2.93 19.26 -17.17
C SER A 141 -4.25 18.98 -16.45
N SER A 142 -5.14 18.15 -17.01
CA SER A 142 -6.34 17.67 -16.31
C SER A 142 -6.05 16.60 -15.26
N ILE A 143 -4.87 15.96 -15.34
CA ILE A 143 -4.43 14.95 -14.38
C ILE A 143 -3.72 15.65 -13.22
N VAL A 144 -4.39 15.65 -12.07
CA VAL A 144 -3.95 16.29 -10.84
C VAL A 144 -4.04 15.28 -9.70
N HIS A 145 -2.96 15.12 -8.95
CA HIS A 145 -2.88 14.19 -7.82
C HIS A 145 -2.32 14.89 -6.57
N PRO A 146 -2.76 14.54 -5.36
CA PRO A 146 -2.09 15.00 -4.15
C PRO A 146 -0.61 14.58 -4.18
N LEU A 147 0.29 15.52 -3.87
CA LEU A 147 1.72 15.24 -3.93
C LEU A 147 2.13 14.26 -2.82
N LEU A 148 1.61 14.44 -1.61
CA LEU A 148 1.69 13.46 -0.53
C LEU A 148 0.37 12.72 -0.40
N TYR A 149 0.41 11.39 -0.36
CA TYR A 149 -0.79 10.56 -0.32
C TYR A 149 -0.54 9.23 0.42
N LYS A 150 -1.61 8.48 0.67
CA LYS A 150 -1.52 7.15 1.29
C LYS A 150 -1.43 6.09 0.22
N HIS A 151 -0.45 5.19 0.35
CA HIS A 151 -0.32 4.07 -0.58
C HIS A 151 -1.61 3.21 -0.55
N PRO A 152 -2.29 2.94 -1.67
CA PRO A 152 -3.62 2.32 -1.66
C PRO A 152 -3.72 0.95 -0.98
N HIS A 153 -2.68 0.12 -1.10
CA HIS A 153 -2.64 -1.21 -0.48
C HIS A 153 -1.89 -1.28 0.85
N ARG A 154 -0.81 -0.48 1.01
CA ARG A 154 0.06 -0.51 2.19
C ARG A 154 -0.38 0.47 3.27
N ASN A 155 -1.09 1.52 2.85
CA ASN A 155 -1.60 2.61 3.65
C ASN A 155 -0.55 3.41 4.43
N ASP A 156 0.72 3.28 4.02
CA ASP A 156 1.81 4.11 4.50
C ASP A 156 1.89 5.42 3.71
N ASP A 157 2.52 6.44 4.28
CA ASP A 157 2.74 7.73 3.62
C ASP A 157 3.71 7.57 2.44
N THR A 158 3.35 8.17 1.31
CA THR A 158 4.15 8.11 0.09
C THR A 158 4.07 9.45 -0.66
N VAL A 159 4.92 9.62 -1.68
CA VAL A 159 4.99 10.81 -2.51
C VAL A 159 4.72 10.46 -3.96
N PHE A 160 3.90 11.26 -4.63
CA PHE A 160 3.68 11.15 -6.07
C PHE A 160 4.86 11.76 -6.82
N LEU A 161 5.84 10.94 -7.18
CA LEU A 161 7.07 11.41 -7.81
C LEU A 161 6.99 11.29 -9.34
N ALA A 162 7.13 12.42 -10.05
CA ALA A 162 7.28 12.46 -11.50
C ALA A 162 7.99 13.77 -11.90
N LEU A 163 9.31 13.81 -11.86
CA LEU A 163 10.10 15.04 -12.02
C LEU A 163 10.45 15.35 -13.48
N GLY A 164 11.04 16.52 -13.72
CA GLY A 164 11.48 16.93 -15.06
C GLY A 164 10.30 17.26 -15.98
N SER A 165 10.38 16.86 -17.26
CA SER A 165 9.33 17.12 -18.24
C SER A 165 8.01 16.37 -17.97
N LEU A 166 8.03 15.44 -17.02
CA LEU A 166 6.88 14.67 -16.58
C LEU A 166 5.91 15.48 -15.70
N SER A 167 6.37 16.61 -15.15
CA SER A 167 5.58 17.54 -14.32
C SER A 167 5.21 18.82 -15.08
N GLY A 168 3.98 19.28 -14.88
CA GLY A 168 3.54 20.64 -15.17
C GLY A 168 3.78 21.58 -13.98
N GLN A 169 3.09 22.74 -13.98
CA GLN A 169 3.09 23.63 -12.81
C GLN A 169 2.18 23.08 -11.72
N TYR A 170 2.71 22.95 -10.50
CA TYR A 170 1.97 22.38 -9.38
C TYR A 170 0.87 23.31 -8.90
N LEU A 171 -0.10 22.74 -8.20
CA LEU A 171 -1.16 23.51 -7.54
C LEU A 171 -0.98 23.44 -6.03
N MET A 172 -1.38 24.49 -5.32
CA MET A 172 -1.40 24.55 -3.87
C MET A 172 -2.83 24.76 -3.38
N GLU A 173 -3.23 24.01 -2.35
CA GLU A 173 -4.46 24.27 -1.60
C GLU A 173 -4.36 25.61 -0.87
N SER A 174 -5.33 26.48 -1.12
CA SER A 174 -5.55 27.73 -0.40
C SER A 174 -6.97 27.75 0.16
N GLU A 175 -7.13 28.31 1.35
CA GLU A 175 -8.44 28.61 1.94
C GLU A 175 -8.76 30.08 1.67
N GLU A 176 -9.67 30.33 0.72
CA GLU A 176 -10.20 31.66 0.42
C GLU A 176 -11.73 31.61 0.55
N ASP A 177 -12.32 32.60 1.22
CA ASP A 177 -13.78 32.80 1.34
C ASP A 177 -14.58 31.57 1.84
N GLY A 178 -14.00 30.76 2.73
CA GLY A 178 -14.67 29.59 3.31
C GLY A 178 -14.73 28.37 2.39
N GLY A 179 -14.03 28.40 1.25
CA GLY A 179 -13.88 27.27 0.32
C GLY A 179 -12.42 26.88 0.09
N ARG A 180 -12.17 25.59 -0.14
CA ARG A 180 -10.86 25.10 -0.60
C ARG A 180 -10.71 25.36 -2.09
N LYS A 181 -9.65 26.05 -2.49
CA LYS A 181 -9.32 26.32 -3.90
C LYS A 181 -7.90 25.86 -4.20
N LEU A 182 -7.68 25.36 -5.41
CA LEU A 182 -6.34 25.05 -5.92
C LEU A 182 -5.82 26.25 -6.71
N VAL A 183 -4.68 26.79 -6.27
CA VAL A 183 -4.00 27.93 -6.90
C VAL A 183 -2.74 27.43 -7.57
N GLN A 184 -2.54 27.80 -8.84
CA GLN A 184 -1.35 27.39 -9.58
C GLN A 184 -0.10 28.10 -9.06
N LEU A 185 0.94 27.33 -8.76
CA LEU A 185 2.26 27.84 -8.40
C LEU A 185 2.97 28.44 -9.61
N SER A 186 3.83 29.42 -9.35
CA SER A 186 4.79 29.90 -10.35
C SER A 186 5.77 28.78 -10.75
N LYS A 187 6.50 29.02 -11.85
CA LYS A 187 7.51 28.06 -12.31
C LYS A 187 8.63 27.88 -11.29
N ASP A 188 9.04 28.96 -10.63
CA ASP A 188 10.10 28.94 -9.63
C ASP A 188 9.66 28.22 -8.35
N GLU A 189 8.42 28.41 -7.91
CA GLU A 189 7.84 27.66 -6.77
C GLU A 189 7.68 26.17 -7.10
N THR A 190 7.24 25.85 -8.32
CA THR A 190 7.16 24.45 -8.78
C THR A 190 8.56 23.82 -8.80
N GLN A 191 9.55 24.54 -9.33
CA GLN A 191 10.93 24.06 -9.39
C GLN A 191 11.51 23.86 -7.98
N TYR A 192 11.22 24.77 -7.04
CA TYR A 192 11.60 24.61 -5.64
C TYR A 192 11.07 23.31 -5.04
N VAL A 193 9.80 22.97 -5.29
CA VAL A 193 9.24 21.69 -4.83
C VAL A 193 9.97 20.49 -5.46
N MET A 194 10.27 20.55 -6.77
CA MET A 194 11.00 19.47 -7.44
C MET A 194 12.42 19.31 -6.89
N ASP A 195 13.15 20.41 -6.69
CA ASP A 195 14.51 20.43 -6.14
C ASP A 195 14.54 19.91 -4.70
N LEU A 196 13.51 20.25 -3.91
CA LEU A 196 13.34 19.73 -2.55
C LEU A 196 13.22 18.20 -2.58
N LEU A 197 12.33 17.65 -3.42
CA LEU A 197 12.16 16.20 -3.54
C LEU A 197 13.42 15.51 -4.07
N GLU A 198 14.08 16.11 -5.07
CA GLU A 198 15.34 15.57 -5.61
C GLU A 198 16.47 15.59 -4.58
N SER A 199 16.52 16.60 -3.71
CA SER A 199 17.49 16.64 -2.62
C SER A 199 17.31 15.48 -1.62
N LYS A 200 16.05 15.06 -1.35
CA LYS A 200 15.76 13.89 -0.50
C LYS A 200 16.19 12.59 -1.15
N LEU A 201 16.07 12.48 -2.48
CA LEU A 201 16.56 11.32 -3.24
C LEU A 201 18.08 11.15 -3.11
N LEU A 202 18.82 12.25 -3.27
CA LEU A 202 20.28 12.24 -3.32
C LEU A 202 20.92 12.13 -1.94
N SER A 203 20.30 12.71 -0.90
CA SER A 203 20.86 12.74 0.47
C SER A 203 20.71 11.43 1.23
N ALA A 204 19.76 10.57 0.84
CA ALA A 204 19.35 9.45 1.68
C ALA A 204 20.10 8.13 1.39
N ASN A 205 21.06 8.10 0.45
CA ASN A 205 21.77 6.87 0.01
C ASN A 205 20.80 5.70 -0.31
N LEU A 206 19.61 6.02 -0.83
CA LEU A 206 18.51 5.07 -1.06
C LEU A 206 18.51 4.45 -2.46
N ILE A 207 19.40 4.90 -3.34
CA ILE A 207 19.39 4.51 -4.75
C ILE A 207 19.86 3.06 -4.88
N PHE A 208 18.93 2.18 -5.24
CA PHE A 208 19.25 0.82 -5.66
C PHE A 208 19.48 0.77 -7.17
N ALA A 209 20.68 0.35 -7.58
CA ALA A 209 21.03 0.19 -8.99
C ALA A 209 20.86 -1.27 -9.45
N LEU A 210 19.79 -1.55 -10.20
CA LEU A 210 19.59 -2.85 -10.82
C LEU A 210 20.41 -2.97 -12.12
N ASN A 211 21.58 -3.60 -12.00
CA ASN A 211 22.36 -4.04 -13.16
C ASN A 211 21.77 -5.36 -13.69
N TYR A 212 21.21 -5.29 -14.90
CA TYR A 212 20.55 -6.43 -15.53
C TYR A 212 21.53 -7.47 -16.04
N LYS A 213 21.08 -8.73 -16.01
CA LYS A 213 21.57 -9.83 -16.82
C LYS A 213 20.47 -10.24 -17.81
N PRO A 214 20.80 -10.81 -18.97
CA PRO A 214 19.80 -11.40 -19.85
C PRO A 214 18.95 -12.41 -19.09
N GLY A 215 17.62 -12.35 -19.27
CA GLY A 215 16.66 -13.19 -18.58
C GLY A 215 16.15 -12.62 -17.25
N ASP A 216 16.66 -11.48 -16.78
CA ASP A 216 16.11 -10.86 -15.58
C ASP A 216 14.70 -10.32 -15.81
N PHE A 217 13.80 -10.58 -14.87
CA PHE A 217 12.43 -10.09 -14.88
C PHE A 217 12.15 -9.31 -13.59
N LEU A 218 11.98 -8.00 -13.73
CA LEU A 218 11.63 -7.09 -12.65
C LEU A 218 10.11 -6.91 -12.61
N ILE A 219 9.52 -7.00 -11.42
CA ILE A 219 8.15 -6.57 -11.13
C ILE A 219 8.23 -5.47 -10.09
N MET A 220 7.73 -4.28 -10.41
CA MET A 220 7.90 -3.09 -9.59
C MET A 220 6.55 -2.52 -9.18
N ASN A 221 6.33 -2.33 -7.88
CA ASN A 221 5.18 -1.61 -7.35
C ASN A 221 5.38 -0.10 -7.52
N ASN A 222 4.80 0.46 -8.57
CA ASN A 222 4.98 1.88 -8.93
C ASN A 222 4.50 2.83 -7.84
N GLN A 223 3.56 2.42 -7.00
CA GLN A 223 3.05 3.26 -5.90
C GLN A 223 3.98 3.30 -4.69
N ALA A 224 4.98 2.43 -4.63
CA ALA A 224 5.95 2.33 -3.54
C ALA A 224 7.38 2.73 -3.93
N VAL A 225 7.68 2.86 -5.22
CA VAL A 225 9.01 3.26 -5.70
C VAL A 225 8.91 4.24 -6.86
N ALA A 226 9.92 5.11 -6.96
CA ALA A 226 10.23 5.77 -8.22
C ALA A 226 11.47 5.15 -8.84
N HIS A 227 11.64 5.40 -10.14
CA HIS A 227 12.77 4.89 -10.89
C HIS A 227 13.18 5.84 -12.00
N ILE A 228 14.38 5.61 -12.52
CA ILE A 228 14.92 6.25 -13.71
C ILE A 228 15.87 5.27 -14.44
N ALA A 229 15.89 5.33 -15.76
CA ALA A 229 16.86 4.63 -16.57
C ALA A 229 18.24 5.29 -16.39
N GLY A 230 19.24 4.51 -15.99
CA GLY A 230 20.58 5.04 -15.74
C GLY A 230 21.19 5.70 -16.98
N PRO A 231 22.16 6.61 -16.83
CA PRO A 231 22.70 7.41 -17.93
C PRO A 231 23.31 6.58 -19.07
N GLY A 232 23.88 5.41 -18.77
CA GLY A 232 24.44 4.54 -19.80
C GLY A 232 23.39 3.72 -20.58
N THR A 233 22.10 3.82 -20.25
CA THR A 233 21.02 3.09 -20.95
C THR A 233 20.78 3.57 -22.37
N GLN A 234 21.20 4.79 -22.72
CA GLN A 234 21.03 5.38 -24.05
C GLN A 234 22.35 5.47 -24.84
N LEU A 235 23.45 4.94 -24.31
CA LEU A 235 24.73 4.94 -25.02
C LEU A 235 24.67 4.03 -26.27
N PRO A 236 25.42 4.34 -27.34
CA PRO A 236 25.39 3.56 -28.58
C PRO A 236 25.69 2.07 -28.35
N PRO A 237 24.98 1.15 -29.04
CA PRO A 237 25.18 -0.30 -28.91
C PRO A 237 26.62 -0.74 -29.16
N GLU A 238 27.37 -0.05 -30.01
CA GLU A 238 28.77 -0.32 -30.32
C GLU A 238 29.68 -0.12 -29.09
N VAL A 239 29.27 0.75 -28.16
CA VAL A 239 30.03 1.10 -26.95
C VAL A 239 29.64 0.22 -25.79
N VAL A 240 28.35 -0.02 -25.55
CA VAL A 240 27.85 -0.69 -24.33
C VAL A 240 27.15 -2.02 -24.57
N GLY A 241 26.96 -2.41 -25.83
CA GLY A 241 26.11 -3.52 -26.24
C GLY A 241 24.63 -3.10 -26.37
N VAL A 242 23.83 -3.94 -27.03
CA VAL A 242 22.38 -3.72 -27.14
C VAL A 242 21.71 -3.93 -25.78
N ARG A 243 20.92 -2.96 -25.36
CA ARG A 243 19.96 -3.04 -24.27
C ARG A 243 18.58 -3.22 -24.88
N LEU A 244 17.88 -4.29 -24.55
CA LEU A 244 16.50 -4.53 -24.97
C LEU A 244 15.69 -4.99 -23.76
N ILE A 245 14.72 -4.18 -23.36
CA ILE A 245 13.77 -4.46 -22.29
C ILE A 245 12.38 -4.54 -22.88
N HIS A 246 11.66 -5.63 -22.60
CA HIS A 246 10.23 -5.71 -22.87
C HIS A 246 9.49 -5.22 -21.63
N ARG A 247 8.57 -4.29 -21.83
CA ARG A 247 7.74 -3.71 -20.78
C ARG A 247 6.29 -4.11 -20.96
N SER A 248 5.66 -4.45 -19.86
CA SER A 248 4.21 -4.52 -19.72
C SER A 248 3.82 -3.89 -18.38
N THR A 249 2.57 -3.44 -18.27
CA THR A 249 2.13 -2.68 -17.11
C THR A 249 0.76 -3.17 -16.64
N VAL A 250 0.58 -3.26 -15.33
CA VAL A 250 -0.72 -3.50 -14.68
C VAL A 250 -1.35 -2.14 -14.38
N GLN A 251 -2.59 -1.94 -14.81
CA GLN A 251 -3.36 -0.73 -14.56
C GLN A 251 -3.56 -0.50 -13.05
N GLY A 252 -3.70 0.77 -12.67
CA GLY A 252 -4.03 1.12 -11.29
C GLY A 252 -5.46 0.77 -10.92
N GLU A 253 -5.72 0.65 -9.63
CA GLU A 253 -7.04 0.28 -9.09
C GLU A 253 -7.76 1.45 -8.40
N SER A 254 -7.02 2.47 -7.97
CA SER A 254 -7.57 3.64 -7.28
C SER A 254 -6.75 4.90 -7.53
N LYS A 255 -7.42 6.05 -7.53
CA LYS A 255 -6.74 7.36 -7.57
C LYS A 255 -5.96 7.60 -6.27
N PRO A 256 -4.80 8.29 -6.30
CA PRO A 256 -4.10 8.75 -5.11
C PRO A 256 -5.03 9.58 -4.20
N SER A 257 -5.00 9.29 -2.90
CA SER A 257 -5.84 9.94 -1.89
C SER A 257 -5.04 10.18 -0.62
N LYS A 258 -5.26 11.34 0.01
CA LYS A 258 -4.75 11.63 1.37
C LYS A 258 -5.54 10.87 2.44
N GLU A 259 -6.80 10.60 2.16
CA GLU A 259 -7.73 10.02 3.12
C GLU A 259 -7.71 8.49 3.07
N VAL A 260 -7.69 7.90 4.26
CA VAL A 260 -7.94 6.47 4.45
C VAL A 260 -9.41 6.29 4.81
N LYS A 261 -10.16 5.60 3.94
CA LYS A 261 -11.58 5.36 4.18
C LYS A 261 -11.75 4.24 5.19
N VAL A 262 -12.41 4.54 6.30
CA VAL A 262 -12.89 3.55 7.28
C VAL A 262 -14.40 3.67 7.42
N ASN A 263 -15.06 2.54 7.63
CA ASN A 263 -16.51 2.51 7.83
C ASN A 263 -16.80 2.51 9.32
N TYR A 264 -17.44 3.58 9.82
CA TYR A 264 -17.85 3.69 11.22
C TYR A 264 -19.23 3.07 11.42
N LYS A 265 -19.35 2.25 12.47
CA LYS A 265 -20.62 1.76 13.01
C LYS A 265 -20.85 2.43 14.35
N CYS A 266 -21.80 3.35 14.40
CA CYS A 266 -22.10 4.17 15.57
C CYS A 266 -23.41 3.73 16.22
N ALA A 267 -23.43 3.69 17.56
CA ALA A 267 -24.63 3.43 18.34
C ALA A 267 -24.56 4.10 19.71
N LYS A 268 -25.69 4.12 20.41
CA LYS A 268 -25.83 4.60 21.79
C LYS A 268 -26.31 3.45 22.66
N PHE A 269 -25.38 2.68 23.20
CA PHE A 269 -25.64 1.65 24.20
C PHE A 269 -24.78 1.94 25.43
N SER A 270 -25.28 1.60 26.62
CA SER A 270 -24.53 1.75 27.87
C SER A 270 -23.15 1.08 27.77
N PRO A 271 -22.08 1.68 28.33
CA PRO A 271 -22.02 2.93 29.09
C PRO A 271 -21.86 4.19 28.22
N PHE A 272 -21.95 4.08 26.89
CA PHE A 272 -21.70 5.17 25.96
C PHE A 272 -23.00 5.90 25.55
N ASP A 273 -23.65 6.55 26.51
CA ASP A 273 -24.93 7.24 26.28
C ASP A 273 -24.81 8.44 25.32
N GLU A 274 -23.62 9.07 25.26
CA GLU A 274 -23.28 10.13 24.29
C GLU A 274 -22.98 9.59 22.88
N GLY A 275 -22.91 8.27 22.72
CA GLY A 275 -22.60 7.59 21.47
C GLY A 275 -21.15 7.17 21.34
N TYR A 276 -20.95 6.00 20.74
CA TYR A 276 -19.65 5.40 20.46
C TYR A 276 -19.65 4.80 19.07
N CYS A 277 -18.52 4.93 18.38
CA CYS A 277 -18.38 4.50 17.00
C CYS A 277 -17.22 3.53 16.89
N ILE A 278 -17.47 2.37 16.28
CA ILE A 278 -16.51 1.30 16.09
C ILE A 278 -16.17 1.19 14.61
N PHE A 279 -14.89 0.98 14.29
CA PHE A 279 -14.41 0.80 12.93
C PHE A 279 -13.24 -0.18 12.88
N SER A 280 -13.17 -0.95 11.80
CA SER A 280 -12.11 -1.94 11.56
C SER A 280 -10.96 -1.32 10.77
N LEU A 281 -9.72 -1.62 11.16
CA LEU A 281 -8.53 -1.27 10.38
C LEU A 281 -8.10 -2.37 9.40
N LYS A 282 -8.93 -3.40 9.16
CA LYS A 282 -8.63 -4.54 8.27
C LYS A 282 -8.17 -4.13 6.87
N ASP A 283 -8.79 -3.08 6.35
CA ASP A 283 -8.57 -2.58 4.98
C ASP A 283 -7.57 -1.40 4.97
N SER A 284 -7.10 -1.00 6.14
CA SER A 284 -6.29 0.19 6.37
C SER A 284 -4.91 -0.13 6.96
N VAL A 285 -4.68 -1.38 7.34
CA VAL A 285 -3.41 -1.88 7.85
C VAL A 285 -2.96 -3.03 6.97
N PHE A 286 -1.75 -2.90 6.45
CA PHE A 286 -1.17 -3.92 5.61
C PHE A 286 -0.37 -4.92 6.43
N TYR A 287 -0.90 -6.14 6.54
CA TYR A 287 -0.16 -7.30 7.03
C TYR A 287 0.24 -8.19 5.86
N PRO A 288 1.54 -8.29 5.55
CA PRO A 288 2.01 -8.86 4.30
C PRO A 288 1.98 -10.40 4.26
N ARG A 289 1.78 -11.06 5.40
CA ARG A 289 1.78 -12.51 5.51
C ARG A 289 0.67 -12.94 6.44
N VAL A 290 0.17 -14.15 6.24
CA VAL A 290 -0.81 -14.78 7.12
C VAL A 290 -0.16 -15.10 8.46
N GLY A 291 -0.92 -14.89 9.54
CA GLY A 291 -0.46 -15.06 10.91
C GLY A 291 0.32 -13.88 11.48
N TYR A 292 0.30 -12.72 10.82
CA TYR A 292 0.83 -11.48 11.38
C TYR A 292 -0.24 -10.70 12.13
N PHE A 293 0.17 -10.11 13.24
CA PHE A 293 -0.58 -9.11 13.98
C PHE A 293 0.39 -8.26 14.79
N ASP A 294 -0.01 -7.06 15.16
CA ASP A 294 0.79 -6.24 16.06
C ASP A 294 0.58 -6.66 17.52
N SER A 295 1.52 -6.31 18.39
CA SER A 295 1.26 -6.28 19.84
C SER A 295 0.06 -5.37 20.16
N GLN A 296 -0.66 -5.64 21.24
CA GLN A 296 -1.81 -4.82 21.64
C GLN A 296 -1.44 -3.33 21.78
N PRO A 297 -0.32 -2.93 22.41
CA PRO A 297 0.07 -1.51 22.48
C PRO A 297 0.26 -0.85 21.11
N VAL A 298 0.83 -1.58 20.14
CA VAL A 298 0.99 -1.08 18.77
C VAL A 298 -0.37 -1.00 18.07
N ALA A 299 -1.26 -1.97 18.26
CA ALA A 299 -2.62 -1.93 17.73
C ALA A 299 -3.42 -0.72 18.27
N ARG A 300 -3.30 -0.42 19.56
CA ARG A 300 -3.84 0.80 20.18
C ARG A 300 -3.29 2.08 19.55
N GLN A 301 -1.97 2.13 19.34
CA GLN A 301 -1.33 3.28 18.69
C GLN A 301 -1.82 3.47 17.24
N ARG A 302 -2.10 2.39 16.52
CA ARG A 302 -2.70 2.48 15.18
C ARG A 302 -4.07 3.13 15.24
N CYS A 303 -4.94 2.75 16.15
CA CYS A 303 -6.23 3.43 16.33
C CYS A 303 -6.06 4.95 16.56
N LYS A 304 -5.12 5.32 17.46
CA LYS A 304 -4.80 6.73 17.75
C LYS A 304 -4.25 7.50 16.55
N SER A 305 -3.52 6.83 15.65
CA SER A 305 -3.00 7.45 14.43
C SER A 305 -4.09 7.77 13.40
N PHE A 306 -5.22 7.05 13.42
CA PHE A 306 -6.38 7.33 12.58
C PHE A 306 -7.24 8.45 13.14
N ASN A 307 -7.45 8.44 14.45
CA ASN A 307 -8.13 9.51 15.17
C ASN A 307 -7.48 9.60 16.55
N LYS A 308 -6.98 10.79 16.92
CA LYS A 308 -6.27 11.00 18.19
C LYS A 308 -7.10 10.68 19.44
N PHE A 309 -8.43 10.60 19.31
CA PHE A 309 -9.37 10.24 20.37
C PHE A 309 -9.82 8.78 20.31
N ALA A 310 -9.38 7.99 19.32
CA ALA A 310 -9.67 6.58 19.23
C ALA A 310 -8.68 5.74 20.04
N ASP A 311 -9.12 4.57 20.47
CA ASP A 311 -8.28 3.49 20.99
C ASP A 311 -8.81 2.16 20.43
N LEU A 312 -8.27 1.01 20.86
CA LEU A 312 -8.95 -0.27 20.61
C LEU A 312 -10.38 -0.23 21.16
N ALA A 313 -11.28 -0.96 20.50
CA ALA A 313 -12.70 -0.93 20.82
C ALA A 313 -13.00 -1.52 22.20
N ALA A 314 -13.95 -0.91 22.92
CA ALA A 314 -14.46 -1.38 24.18
C ALA A 314 -15.88 -1.93 24.00
N ILE A 315 -16.11 -3.18 24.43
CA ILE A 315 -17.32 -3.97 24.16
C ILE A 315 -17.99 -4.33 25.48
N HIS A 316 -18.78 -3.40 26.01
CA HIS A 316 -19.31 -3.50 27.38
C HIS A 316 -20.63 -4.28 27.52
N SER A 317 -21.27 -4.67 26.43
CA SER A 317 -22.60 -5.29 26.47
C SER A 317 -22.87 -6.21 25.28
N GLU A 318 -23.97 -6.98 25.37
CA GLU A 318 -24.43 -7.86 24.29
C GLU A 318 -24.79 -7.07 23.02
N GLU A 319 -25.39 -5.89 23.17
CA GLU A 319 -25.74 -5.01 22.05
C GLU A 319 -24.49 -4.51 21.30
N TRP A 320 -23.42 -4.17 22.03
CA TRP A 320 -22.13 -3.86 21.41
C TRP A 320 -21.52 -5.07 20.71
N ASN A 321 -21.64 -6.25 21.33
CA ASN A 321 -21.13 -7.49 20.76
C ASN A 321 -21.85 -7.87 19.45
N ASP A 322 -23.16 -7.68 19.39
CA ASP A 322 -23.97 -7.89 18.18
C ASP A 322 -23.63 -6.89 17.08
N LEU A 323 -23.36 -5.63 17.44
CA LEU A 323 -22.90 -4.63 16.47
C LEU A 323 -21.56 -5.03 15.87
N VAL A 324 -20.59 -5.44 16.69
CA VAL A 324 -19.26 -5.85 16.17
C VAL A 324 -19.31 -7.17 15.42
N LYS A 325 -20.25 -8.07 15.72
CA LYS A 325 -20.47 -9.29 14.93
C LYS A 325 -20.66 -8.98 13.44
N SER A 326 -21.41 -7.93 13.10
CA SER A 326 -21.57 -7.51 11.71
C SER A 326 -20.25 -7.09 11.05
N ILE A 327 -19.36 -6.43 11.79
CA ILE A 327 -18.03 -6.02 11.32
C ILE A 327 -17.14 -7.25 11.12
N ILE A 328 -17.13 -8.17 12.09
CA ILE A 328 -16.30 -9.38 12.01
C ILE A 328 -16.73 -10.27 10.83
N THR A 329 -18.04 -10.47 10.65
CA THR A 329 -18.58 -11.24 9.51
C THR A 329 -18.27 -10.55 8.18
N GLU A 330 -18.42 -9.22 8.07
CA GLU A 330 -18.07 -8.46 6.86
C GLU A 330 -16.58 -8.59 6.53
N LYS A 331 -15.70 -8.47 7.53
CA LYS A 331 -14.25 -8.45 7.33
C LYS A 331 -13.61 -9.83 7.24
N GLY A 332 -14.27 -10.87 7.76
CA GLY A 332 -13.80 -12.26 7.69
C GLY A 332 -12.47 -12.52 8.40
N HIS A 333 -12.11 -11.70 9.38
CA HIS A 333 -10.84 -11.77 10.11
C HIS A 333 -11.06 -11.48 11.59
N PRO A 334 -10.18 -11.98 12.47
CA PRO A 334 -10.21 -11.64 13.88
C PRO A 334 -9.67 -10.24 14.16
N HIS A 335 -10.10 -9.66 15.28
CA HIS A 335 -9.70 -8.31 15.67
C HIS A 335 -9.33 -8.13 17.14
N TRP A 336 -8.31 -7.31 17.39
CA TRP A 336 -7.97 -6.82 18.72
C TRP A 336 -9.08 -5.93 19.28
N ILE A 337 -9.38 -6.12 20.57
CA ILE A 337 -10.17 -5.19 21.38
C ILE A 337 -9.35 -4.75 22.60
N ASN A 338 -9.84 -3.74 23.31
CA ASN A 338 -9.11 -3.13 24.42
C ASN A 338 -9.22 -3.91 25.74
N ALA A 339 -9.77 -5.12 25.69
CA ALA A 339 -9.93 -5.96 26.86
C ALA A 339 -8.64 -6.70 27.20
N SER A 340 -8.42 -6.91 28.50
CA SER A 340 -7.43 -7.82 29.04
C SER A 340 -8.04 -8.82 30.01
N ASN A 341 -7.37 -9.96 30.19
CA ASN A 341 -7.72 -11.03 31.11
C ASN A 341 -6.48 -11.56 31.88
N PRO A 342 -5.80 -10.72 32.68
CA PRO A 342 -4.53 -11.06 33.31
C PRO A 342 -4.60 -12.16 34.39
N GLN A 343 -5.81 -12.58 34.79
CA GLN A 343 -6.03 -13.59 35.82
C GLN A 343 -6.80 -14.81 35.32
N GLY A 344 -7.05 -14.91 34.01
CA GLY A 344 -7.80 -16.00 33.39
C GLY A 344 -9.31 -16.02 33.70
N THR A 345 -9.79 -15.21 34.65
CA THR A 345 -11.19 -15.25 35.13
C THR A 345 -12.00 -13.98 34.87
N ASP A 346 -11.36 -12.81 34.86
CA ASP A 346 -12.02 -11.51 34.86
C ASP A 346 -11.55 -10.66 33.68
N ILE A 347 -12.48 -9.99 33.00
CA ILE A 347 -12.18 -9.01 31.95
C ILE A 347 -11.90 -7.65 32.57
N PHE A 348 -10.92 -6.94 32.02
CA PHE A 348 -10.61 -5.56 32.37
C PHE A 348 -10.56 -4.66 31.13
N TRP A 349 -11.05 -3.43 31.30
CA TRP A 349 -10.93 -2.32 30.36
C TRP A 349 -9.97 -1.29 30.96
N GLY A 350 -8.67 -1.50 30.78
CA GLY A 350 -7.66 -0.77 31.55
C GLY A 350 -7.65 -1.25 33.01
N GLU A 351 -7.99 -0.37 33.95
CA GLU A 351 -8.07 -0.71 35.39
C GLU A 351 -9.50 -1.12 35.82
N GLU A 352 -10.50 -0.91 34.96
CA GLU A 352 -11.90 -1.15 35.29
C GLU A 352 -12.30 -2.60 35.01
N LYS A 353 -12.92 -3.27 35.98
CA LYS A 353 -13.45 -4.64 35.79
C LYS A 353 -14.69 -4.59 34.88
N GLY A 354 -14.64 -5.36 33.79
CA GLY A 354 -15.76 -5.58 32.90
C GLY A 354 -16.78 -6.57 33.47
N HIS A 355 -18.05 -6.38 33.08
CA HIS A 355 -19.16 -7.25 33.50
C HIS A 355 -19.73 -8.10 32.36
N PHE A 356 -19.29 -7.86 31.13
CA PHE A 356 -19.69 -8.58 29.93
C PHE A 356 -18.47 -9.26 29.30
N ALA A 357 -18.66 -10.50 28.87
CA ALA A 357 -17.71 -11.25 28.06
C ALA A 357 -18.49 -12.23 27.19
N ASN A 358 -17.99 -12.51 25.99
CA ASN A 358 -18.61 -13.47 25.06
C ASN A 358 -17.58 -14.49 24.56
N TRP A 359 -16.91 -15.16 25.50
CA TRP A 359 -15.92 -16.21 25.21
C TRP A 359 -16.47 -17.29 24.28
N ASP A 360 -15.61 -17.75 23.38
CA ASP A 360 -15.82 -19.00 22.65
C ASP A 360 -15.82 -20.19 23.63
N PRO A 361 -16.48 -21.32 23.32
CA PRO A 361 -16.30 -22.52 24.12
C PRO A 361 -14.81 -22.87 24.26
N GLU A 362 -14.37 -23.23 25.47
CA GLU A 362 -12.96 -23.51 25.78
C GLU A 362 -12.03 -22.27 25.73
N GLN A 363 -12.59 -21.05 25.82
CA GLN A 363 -11.83 -19.82 26.05
C GLN A 363 -12.29 -19.16 27.37
N PRO A 364 -11.43 -18.38 28.04
CA PRO A 364 -9.98 -18.25 27.80
C PRO A 364 -9.23 -19.56 28.14
N ASN A 365 -8.10 -19.86 27.48
CA ASN A 365 -7.35 -21.09 27.71
C ASN A 365 -5.83 -20.97 27.86
N ASP A 366 -5.26 -19.76 27.80
CA ASP A 366 -3.82 -19.52 27.98
C ASP A 366 -2.97 -20.47 27.11
N HIS A 367 -3.33 -20.59 25.82
CA HIS A 367 -2.76 -21.60 24.93
C HIS A 367 -1.26 -21.36 24.69
N GLY A 368 -0.44 -22.16 25.37
CA GLY A 368 1.00 -22.09 25.25
C GLY A 368 1.61 -20.87 25.93
N GLY A 369 1.02 -20.42 27.04
CA GLY A 369 1.56 -19.38 27.93
C GLY A 369 0.52 -18.34 28.33
N TYR A 370 0.97 -17.24 28.94
CA TYR A 370 0.11 -16.13 29.34
C TYR A 370 -0.52 -15.43 28.12
N GLU A 371 -1.84 -15.42 28.03
CA GLU A 371 -2.61 -14.83 26.94
C GLU A 371 -3.54 -13.71 27.42
N ASP A 372 -2.98 -12.71 28.10
CA ASP A 372 -3.78 -11.69 28.79
C ASP A 372 -4.57 -10.73 27.88
N CYS A 373 -4.50 -10.81 26.56
CA CYS A 373 -5.18 -9.89 25.65
C CYS A 373 -6.29 -10.56 24.86
N VAL A 374 -7.35 -9.82 24.53
CA VAL A 374 -8.55 -10.39 23.91
C VAL A 374 -8.70 -10.01 22.45
N VAL A 375 -9.10 -10.98 21.63
CA VAL A 375 -9.54 -10.77 20.25
C VAL A 375 -10.96 -11.28 20.02
N LEU A 376 -11.64 -10.66 19.06
CA LEU A 376 -12.91 -11.14 18.51
C LEU A 376 -12.64 -12.05 17.32
N GLY A 377 -13.28 -13.21 17.30
CA GLY A 377 -13.35 -14.15 16.19
C GLY A 377 -14.78 -14.31 15.66
N PRO A 378 -15.10 -15.43 14.99
CA PRO A 378 -16.36 -15.63 14.29
C PRO A 378 -17.54 -15.53 15.25
N PHE A 379 -18.67 -15.03 14.75
CA PHE A 379 -19.85 -14.72 15.57
C PHE A 379 -19.58 -13.74 16.74
N ALA A 380 -18.50 -12.95 16.66
CA ALA A 380 -18.01 -12.10 17.74
C ALA A 380 -17.72 -12.85 19.04
N LYS A 381 -17.26 -14.10 18.94
CA LYS A 381 -16.75 -14.88 20.07
C LYS A 381 -15.35 -14.43 20.47
N TRP A 382 -15.06 -14.45 21.75
CA TRP A 382 -13.81 -13.90 22.29
C TRP A 382 -12.79 -15.00 22.45
N TYR A 383 -11.54 -14.68 22.15
CA TYR A 383 -10.37 -15.54 22.31
C TYR A 383 -9.27 -14.79 23.04
N ASP A 384 -8.55 -15.48 23.90
CA ASP A 384 -7.37 -14.94 24.57
C ASP A 384 -6.12 -15.17 23.70
N LEU A 385 -5.24 -14.18 23.64
CA LEU A 385 -3.99 -14.20 22.87
C LEU A 385 -2.86 -13.46 23.58
N PRO A 386 -1.58 -13.77 23.23
CA PRO A 386 -0.44 -13.07 23.78
C PRO A 386 -0.47 -11.59 23.35
N CYS A 387 -0.37 -10.68 24.32
CA CYS A 387 -0.36 -9.25 24.06
C CYS A 387 0.83 -8.78 23.21
N SER A 388 1.92 -9.56 23.16
CA SER A 388 3.19 -9.19 22.52
C SER A 388 3.22 -9.38 21.01
N GLY A 389 2.20 -10.01 20.41
CA GLY A 389 2.13 -10.30 18.98
C GLY A 389 2.42 -11.77 18.63
N PRO A 390 2.65 -12.08 17.34
CA PRO A 390 2.91 -13.44 16.84
C PRO A 390 4.10 -14.10 17.54
N LYS A 391 3.97 -15.39 17.89
CA LYS A 391 5.11 -16.21 18.37
C LYS A 391 6.05 -16.49 17.19
N LEU A 392 7.09 -15.67 17.02
CA LEU A 392 7.98 -15.71 15.83
C LEU A 392 8.87 -16.95 15.70
N HIS A 393 9.03 -17.75 16.77
CA HIS A 393 9.97 -18.88 16.81
C HIS A 393 9.35 -20.24 16.45
N ASP A 394 8.03 -20.38 16.44
CA ASP A 394 7.33 -21.60 16.05
C ASP A 394 6.49 -21.36 14.80
N LYS A 395 7.01 -21.77 13.63
CA LYS A 395 6.34 -21.63 12.34
C LYS A 395 4.98 -22.35 12.28
N ALA A 396 4.70 -23.30 13.17
CA ALA A 396 3.44 -24.03 13.21
C ALA A 396 2.33 -23.27 13.97
N ASN A 397 2.70 -22.40 14.93
CA ASN A 397 1.75 -21.72 15.84
C ASN A 397 2.05 -20.21 15.94
N MET A 398 2.33 -19.56 14.80
CA MET A 398 2.66 -18.13 14.78
C MET A 398 1.45 -17.24 15.14
N ALA A 399 0.22 -17.74 15.03
CA ALA A 399 -1.00 -16.94 15.15
C ALA A 399 -2.21 -17.77 15.59
N PRO A 400 -3.31 -17.11 16.04
CA PRO A 400 -4.56 -17.79 16.36
C PRO A 400 -5.03 -18.68 15.21
N VAL A 401 -5.26 -19.95 15.51
CA VAL A 401 -5.93 -20.89 14.61
C VAL A 401 -7.39 -20.97 15.05
N ILE A 402 -8.24 -20.21 14.37
CA ILE A 402 -9.67 -20.11 14.71
C ILE A 402 -10.48 -20.94 13.71
N VAL A 403 -11.49 -21.67 14.21
CA VAL A 403 -12.48 -22.34 13.37
C VAL A 403 -13.47 -21.29 12.89
N TRP A 404 -13.49 -21.00 11.59
CA TRP A 404 -14.41 -19.99 11.05
C TRP A 404 -15.82 -20.56 10.80
N GLU A 405 -16.75 -19.70 10.35
CA GLU A 405 -18.16 -20.06 10.09
C GLU A 405 -18.32 -21.22 9.08
N ASP A 406 -17.31 -21.46 8.24
CA ASP A 406 -17.25 -22.58 7.28
C ASP A 406 -16.72 -23.90 7.88
N GLY A 407 -16.42 -23.92 9.18
CA GLY A 407 -15.84 -25.06 9.88
C GLY A 407 -14.35 -25.28 9.61
N ILE A 408 -13.71 -24.41 8.83
CA ILE A 408 -12.30 -24.56 8.48
C ILE A 408 -11.43 -23.85 9.54
N ARG A 409 -10.43 -24.58 10.03
CA ARG A 409 -9.38 -24.02 10.89
C ARG A 409 -8.46 -23.14 10.04
N LYS A 410 -8.42 -21.84 10.33
CA LYS A 410 -7.60 -20.88 9.59
C LYS A 410 -6.64 -20.17 10.53
N MET A 411 -5.37 -20.14 10.12
CA MET A 411 -4.42 -19.17 10.64
C MET A 411 -4.75 -17.83 9.98
N LEU A 412 -5.08 -16.81 10.78
CA LEU A 412 -5.47 -15.50 10.26
C LEU A 412 -4.62 -14.39 10.87
N ASN A 413 -4.58 -13.27 10.16
CA ASN A 413 -4.06 -12.03 10.70
C ASN A 413 -5.07 -11.42 11.67
N VAL A 414 -4.59 -10.79 12.75
CA VAL A 414 -5.44 -10.08 13.71
C VAL A 414 -5.29 -8.58 13.51
N TYR A 415 -6.40 -7.90 13.26
CA TYR A 415 -6.42 -6.47 12.95
C TYR A 415 -6.96 -5.63 14.12
N PRO A 416 -6.59 -4.35 14.25
CA PRO A 416 -7.22 -3.49 15.26
C PRO A 416 -8.70 -3.28 14.94
N LEU A 417 -9.57 -3.56 15.91
CA LEU A 417 -10.91 -2.96 15.95
C LEU A 417 -10.80 -1.73 16.83
N CYS A 418 -11.07 -0.56 16.27
CA CYS A 418 -10.93 0.71 16.96
C CYS A 418 -12.29 1.23 17.38
N GLY A 419 -12.33 1.99 18.46
CA GLY A 419 -13.52 2.75 18.81
C GLY A 419 -13.19 4.15 19.33
N VAL A 420 -14.13 5.05 19.10
CA VAL A 420 -14.01 6.48 19.38
C VAL A 420 -15.35 7.04 19.87
N PRO A 421 -15.36 7.93 20.87
CA PRO A 421 -16.59 8.62 21.26
C PRO A 421 -17.17 9.42 20.09
N GLN A 422 -18.49 9.32 19.87
CA GLN A 422 -19.15 9.87 18.69
C GLN A 422 -18.93 11.38 18.54
N LYS A 423 -18.86 12.13 19.65
CA LYS A 423 -18.59 13.58 19.67
C LYS A 423 -17.28 14.01 19.01
N HIS A 424 -16.35 13.08 18.79
CA HIS A 424 -15.07 13.33 18.13
C HIS A 424 -15.08 12.96 16.64
N LEU A 425 -16.26 12.67 16.09
CA LEU A 425 -16.50 12.50 14.67
C LEU A 425 -17.39 13.65 14.20
N HIS A 426 -16.98 14.31 13.11
CA HIS A 426 -17.81 15.28 12.38
C HIS A 426 -18.80 14.56 11.47
N ILE A 427 -19.53 13.57 12.02
CA ILE A 427 -20.49 12.76 11.28
C ILE A 427 -21.86 13.01 11.91
N ASP A 428 -22.71 13.73 11.18
CA ASP A 428 -24.13 13.82 11.50
C ASP A 428 -24.77 12.47 11.15
N ILE A 429 -25.47 11.85 12.11
CA ILE A 429 -26.27 10.67 11.86
C ILE A 429 -27.72 11.15 11.72
N ASP A 430 -28.30 10.95 10.54
CA ASP A 430 -29.76 10.97 10.40
C ASP A 430 -30.30 9.83 11.28
N LEU A 431 -30.88 10.21 12.42
CA LEU A 431 -31.49 9.33 13.42
C LEU A 431 -32.74 8.62 12.89
#